data_AF-A0A8C1X4F0-F1
#
_entry.id   AF-A0A8C1X4F0-F1
#
_cell.length_a   1.000
_cell.length_b   1.000
_cell.length_c   1.000
_cell.angle_alpha   90.00
_cell.angle_beta   90.00
_cell.angle_gamma   90.00
#
_symmetry.space_group_name_H-M   'P 1'
#
loop_
_entity.id
_entity.type
_entity.pdbx_description
1 polymer ?
#
loop_
_entity_poly.entity_id
_entity_poly.type
_entity_poly.pdbx_seq_one_letter_code
_entity_poly.pdbx_strand_id
1 'polypeptide(L)'
;MLYNNICGSNKGGVCVCVCVCVCVCVGDHRLALLLSQALGSQFCRDLLALQLSDWNSMQTYSFIEEERLQIFALLAGKPVWQSTDGCINVCSELDWKRCVAVHLWYMMPPTASVADILSKYESAFQGSEEVKRYACPPLPPYIDEVELLGLDEEMDETDSKKPLYDICFHLLKLYSDRHYSLQQLLDPSTLTADHLDYWLSWHLWNVLQALNYNHLSTSCQGLLHASYASQLENAGLWEKAIFVLLHIPDSGRRESAVREMINLHCSLEETEESMEKEQFLTEKLLIPIQWIHHAKAIRACREGDKCSEALHLYKAGHWNHCQRLVIQHLASAELQVVLPLSLSLLYQTLNIGFYETKKVTTC
;
A
#
# COMPACT_ATOMS: atom_id res chain seq x y z
N MET A 1 -37.59 14.74 10.33
CA MET A 1 -36.60 15.83 10.07
C MET A 1 -36.21 16.59 11.36
N LEU A 2 -36.03 15.93 12.50
CA LEU A 2 -35.57 16.57 13.75
C LEU A 2 -34.57 15.71 14.56
N TYR A 3 -33.95 14.71 13.92
CA TYR A 3 -33.00 13.79 14.58
C TYR A 3 -31.54 13.91 14.09
N ASN A 4 -31.25 14.90 13.23
CA ASN A 4 -29.93 15.02 12.60
C ASN A 4 -28.96 15.99 13.28
N ASN A 5 -29.31 16.62 14.40
CA ASN A 5 -28.51 17.75 14.93
C ASN A 5 -27.98 17.61 16.37
N ILE A 6 -27.96 16.42 16.99
CA ILE A 6 -27.39 16.27 18.35
C ILE A 6 -26.21 15.29 18.47
N CYS A 7 -26.00 14.36 17.53
CA CYS A 7 -24.85 13.44 17.61
C CYS A 7 -23.84 13.66 16.48
N GLY A 8 -23.08 14.76 16.59
CA GLY A 8 -21.83 14.89 15.84
C GLY A 8 -20.82 13.85 16.32
N SER A 9 -20.38 12.99 15.40
CA SER A 9 -19.16 12.18 15.47
C SER A 9 -19.18 10.78 16.10
N ASN A 10 -20.24 10.33 16.79
CA ASN A 10 -20.23 8.99 17.42
C ASN A 10 -21.15 7.98 16.72
N LYS A 11 -20.64 7.32 15.66
CA LYS A 11 -21.36 6.27 14.92
C LYS A 11 -21.84 5.11 15.82
N GLY A 12 -21.14 4.84 16.93
CA GLY A 12 -21.57 3.85 17.92
C GLY A 12 -22.89 4.21 18.62
N GLY A 13 -23.10 5.49 18.96
CA GLY A 13 -24.34 5.95 19.59
C GLY A 13 -25.56 5.88 18.67
N VAL A 14 -25.35 6.04 17.35
CA VAL A 14 -26.43 5.89 16.35
C VAL A 14 -26.89 4.44 16.25
N CYS A 15 -25.97 3.47 16.31
CA CYS A 15 -26.29 2.05 16.27
C CYS A 15 -27.04 1.59 17.53
N VAL A 16 -26.62 2.05 18.72
CA VAL A 16 -27.31 1.74 19.98
C VAL A 16 -28.76 2.24 19.95
N CYS A 17 -29.01 3.43 19.41
CA CYS A 17 -30.37 3.97 19.27
C CYS A 17 -31.25 3.08 18.37
N VAL A 18 -30.70 2.52 17.30
CA VAL A 18 -31.42 1.57 16.43
C VAL A 18 -31.77 0.30 17.19
N CYS A 19 -30.82 -0.29 17.93
CA CYS A 19 -31.08 -1.48 18.74
C CYS A 19 -32.17 -1.22 19.79
N VAL A 20 -32.15 -0.05 20.46
CA VAL A 20 -33.20 0.36 21.40
C VAL A 20 -34.57 0.43 20.70
N CYS A 21 -34.65 1.01 19.50
CA CYS A 21 -35.90 1.08 18.74
C CYS A 21 -36.42 -0.31 18.36
N VAL A 22 -35.55 -1.22 17.93
CA VAL A 22 -35.93 -2.60 17.62
C VAL A 22 -36.50 -3.30 18.86
N CYS A 23 -35.83 -3.22 20.00
CA CYS A 23 -36.33 -3.81 21.25
C CYS A 23 -37.69 -3.23 21.67
N VAL A 24 -37.91 -1.92 21.49
CA VAL A 24 -39.21 -1.28 21.75
C VAL A 24 -40.29 -1.81 20.81
N CYS A 25 -40.00 -1.99 19.52
CA CYS A 25 -40.94 -2.54 18.54
C CYS A 25 -41.29 -4.01 18.82
N VAL A 26 -40.35 -4.81 19.30
CA VAL A 26 -40.55 -6.21 19.69
C VAL A 26 -41.28 -6.35 21.04
N GLY A 27 -41.37 -5.27 21.82
CA GLY A 27 -42.02 -5.24 23.13
C GLY A 27 -41.09 -5.55 24.31
N ASP A 28 -39.79 -5.73 24.09
CA ASP A 28 -38.80 -5.93 25.14
C ASP A 28 -38.26 -4.60 25.69
N HIS A 29 -39.13 -3.92 26.43
CA HIS A 29 -38.83 -2.60 26.99
C HIS A 29 -37.71 -2.64 28.03
N ARG A 30 -37.53 -3.76 28.74
CA ARG A 30 -36.48 -3.89 29.77
C ARG A 30 -35.10 -3.95 29.13
N LEU A 31 -34.96 -4.73 28.06
CA LEU A 31 -33.71 -4.79 27.31
C LEU A 31 -33.42 -3.44 26.62
N ALA A 32 -34.44 -2.78 26.08
CA ALA A 32 -34.28 -1.44 25.50
C ALA A 32 -33.70 -0.42 26.49
N LEU A 33 -34.17 -0.42 27.75
CA LEU A 33 -33.61 0.44 28.79
C LEU A 33 -32.16 0.10 29.11
N LEU A 34 -31.81 -1.18 29.19
CA LEU A 34 -30.42 -1.60 29.43
C LEU A 34 -29.49 -1.20 28.27
N LEU A 35 -29.92 -1.39 27.03
CA LEU A 35 -29.16 -1.00 25.84
C LEU A 35 -28.91 0.51 25.78
N SER A 36 -29.84 1.34 26.27
CA SER A 36 -29.62 2.79 26.36
C SER A 36 -28.41 3.15 27.25
N GLN A 37 -28.01 2.26 28.15
CA GLN A 37 -26.88 2.41 29.07
C GLN A 37 -25.60 1.72 28.58
N ALA A 38 -25.56 1.25 27.33
CA ALA A 38 -24.47 0.42 26.80
C ALA A 38 -23.10 1.12 26.79
N LEU A 39 -23.09 2.44 26.62
CA LEU A 39 -21.89 3.29 26.72
C LEU A 39 -21.80 4.01 28.08
N GLY A 40 -22.55 3.52 29.07
CA GLY A 40 -22.72 4.13 30.38
C GLY A 40 -21.58 3.83 31.37
N SER A 41 -21.81 4.22 32.62
CA SER A 41 -20.82 4.16 33.70
C SER A 41 -20.38 2.73 34.04
N GLN A 42 -19.16 2.58 34.58
CA GLN A 42 -18.62 1.31 35.07
C GLN A 42 -19.55 0.60 36.06
N PHE A 43 -20.23 1.39 36.91
CA PHE A 43 -21.17 0.86 37.91
C PHE A 43 -22.29 0.00 37.28
N CYS A 44 -22.83 0.43 36.13
CA CYS A 44 -23.86 -0.36 35.42
C CYS A 44 -23.29 -1.69 34.90
N ARG A 45 -22.02 -1.69 34.45
CA ARG A 45 -21.34 -2.89 33.97
C ARG A 45 -21.11 -3.89 35.10
N ASP A 46 -20.71 -3.39 36.28
CA ASP A 46 -20.47 -4.20 37.47
C ASP A 46 -21.78 -4.85 37.97
N LEU A 47 -22.90 -4.12 37.94
CA LEU A 47 -24.22 -4.68 38.26
C LEU A 47 -24.65 -5.78 37.27
N LEU A 48 -24.39 -5.60 35.97
CA LEU A 48 -24.68 -6.62 34.97
C LEU A 48 -23.77 -7.85 35.13
N ALA A 49 -22.51 -7.64 35.53
CA ALA A 49 -21.61 -8.74 35.86
C ALA A 49 -22.09 -9.55 37.06
N LEU A 50 -22.66 -8.89 38.08
CA LEU A 50 -23.31 -9.55 39.23
C LEU A 50 -24.56 -10.33 38.81
N GLN A 51 -25.40 -9.72 37.97
CA GLN A 51 -26.59 -10.40 37.44
C GLN A 51 -26.23 -11.71 36.71
N LEU A 52 -25.17 -11.68 35.92
CA LEU A 52 -24.64 -12.86 35.23
C LEU A 52 -24.11 -13.92 36.22
N SER A 53 -23.43 -13.52 37.31
CA SER A 53 -22.99 -14.49 38.31
C SER A 53 -24.16 -15.12 39.08
N ASP A 54 -25.19 -14.34 39.37
CA ASP A 54 -26.38 -14.83 40.06
C ASP A 54 -27.12 -15.86 39.20
N TRP A 55 -27.31 -15.58 37.91
CA TRP A 55 -27.90 -16.54 36.97
C TRP A 55 -27.10 -17.83 36.83
N ASN A 56 -25.76 -17.76 36.88
CA ASN A 56 -24.92 -18.96 36.90
C ASN A 56 -25.11 -19.77 38.19
N SER A 57 -25.09 -19.10 39.35
CA SER A 57 -25.26 -19.76 40.65
C SER A 57 -26.62 -20.44 40.81
N MET A 58 -27.67 -19.83 40.25
CA MET A 58 -29.04 -20.34 40.30
C MET A 58 -29.41 -21.22 39.10
N GLN A 59 -28.46 -21.50 38.19
CA GLN A 59 -28.66 -22.30 36.97
C GLN A 59 -29.81 -21.81 36.07
N THR A 60 -30.15 -20.52 36.19
CA THR A 60 -31.28 -19.90 35.47
C THR A 60 -30.94 -19.59 34.02
N TYR A 61 -29.65 -19.60 33.67
CA TYR A 61 -29.19 -19.33 32.30
C TYR A 61 -29.75 -20.29 31.25
N SER A 62 -30.09 -21.53 31.63
CA SER A 62 -30.66 -22.55 30.75
C SER A 62 -32.05 -22.17 30.18
N PHE A 63 -32.76 -21.25 30.84
CA PHE A 63 -34.07 -20.77 30.42
C PHE A 63 -34.02 -19.43 29.66
N ILE A 64 -32.82 -18.86 29.50
CA ILE A 64 -32.61 -17.56 28.85
C ILE A 64 -32.04 -17.81 27.45
N GLU A 65 -32.57 -17.12 26.45
CA GLU A 65 -32.05 -17.15 25.08
C GLU A 65 -30.55 -16.76 25.04
N GLU A 66 -29.76 -17.49 24.27
CA GLU A 66 -28.30 -17.29 24.19
C GLU A 66 -27.94 -15.87 23.71
N GLU A 67 -28.67 -15.36 22.72
CA GLU A 67 -28.53 -13.99 22.20
C GLU A 67 -28.72 -12.94 23.30
N ARG A 68 -29.67 -13.17 24.21
CA ARG A 68 -29.89 -12.28 25.35
C ARG A 68 -28.72 -12.35 26.33
N LEU A 69 -28.21 -13.54 26.62
CA LEU A 69 -27.03 -13.70 27.49
C LEU A 69 -25.78 -13.06 26.87
N GLN A 70 -25.60 -13.16 25.54
CA GLN A 70 -24.54 -12.47 24.79
C GLN A 70 -24.63 -10.95 24.97
N ILE A 71 -25.83 -10.37 24.86
CA ILE A 71 -26.02 -8.92 25.08
C ILE A 71 -25.65 -8.54 26.51
N PHE A 72 -26.07 -9.31 27.51
CA PHE A 72 -25.70 -9.05 28.91
C PHE A 72 -24.19 -9.17 29.14
N ALA A 73 -23.53 -10.18 28.55
CA ALA A 73 -22.08 -10.35 28.63
C ALA A 73 -21.32 -9.17 27.98
N LEU A 74 -21.76 -8.74 26.79
CA LEU A 74 -21.22 -7.58 26.09
C LEU A 74 -21.32 -6.30 26.94
N LEU A 75 -22.51 -6.03 27.50
CA LEU A 75 -22.76 -4.85 28.33
C LEU A 75 -21.98 -4.90 29.65
N ALA A 76 -21.80 -6.09 30.23
CA ALA A 76 -20.96 -6.31 31.40
C ALA A 76 -19.45 -6.14 31.11
N GLY A 77 -19.04 -5.99 29.84
CA GLY A 77 -17.64 -5.89 29.45
C GLY A 77 -16.87 -7.21 29.59
N LYS A 78 -17.56 -8.34 29.48
CA LYS A 78 -16.95 -9.68 29.49
C LYS A 78 -17.04 -10.27 28.08
N PRO A 79 -15.91 -10.46 27.37
CA PRO A 79 -15.94 -10.98 25.99
C PRO A 79 -16.29 -12.46 25.93
N VAL A 80 -15.92 -13.21 26.97
CA VAL A 80 -16.25 -14.61 27.15
C VAL A 80 -16.90 -14.77 28.51
N TRP A 81 -18.07 -15.39 28.54
CA TRP A 81 -18.76 -15.75 29.78
C TRP A 81 -18.85 -17.27 29.90
N GLN A 82 -18.16 -17.82 30.90
CA GLN A 82 -18.15 -19.24 31.20
C GLN A 82 -19.27 -19.56 32.20
N SER A 83 -20.14 -20.47 31.80
CA SER A 83 -21.15 -21.11 32.65
C SER A 83 -20.71 -22.53 33.01
N THR A 84 -21.41 -23.19 33.94
CA THR A 84 -21.09 -24.57 34.35
C THR A 84 -21.21 -25.60 33.21
N ASP A 85 -22.14 -25.38 32.27
CA ASP A 85 -22.42 -26.32 31.18
C ASP A 85 -22.02 -25.80 29.77
N GLY A 86 -21.58 -24.55 29.65
CA GLY A 86 -21.34 -23.93 28.34
C GLY A 86 -20.54 -22.63 28.41
N CYS A 87 -20.08 -22.17 27.25
CA CYS A 87 -19.28 -20.96 27.10
C CYS A 87 -19.91 -20.05 26.06
N ILE A 88 -20.26 -18.83 26.45
CA ILE A 88 -20.80 -17.82 25.54
C ILE A 88 -19.66 -16.89 25.12
N ASN A 89 -19.35 -16.90 23.82
CA ASN A 89 -18.37 -16.03 23.22
C ASN A 89 -19.08 -14.93 22.42
N VAL A 90 -18.87 -13.67 22.78
CA VAL A 90 -19.47 -12.52 22.09
C VAL A 90 -18.84 -12.27 20.72
N CYS A 91 -17.63 -12.79 20.50
CA CYS A 91 -16.84 -12.56 19.30
C CYS A 91 -16.91 -13.69 18.25
N SER A 92 -17.67 -14.77 18.48
CA SER A 92 -17.59 -15.99 17.66
C SER A 92 -18.02 -15.81 16.19
N GLU A 93 -18.94 -14.90 15.90
CA GLU A 93 -19.48 -14.66 14.55
C GLU A 93 -19.02 -13.31 13.96
N LEU A 94 -18.01 -12.70 14.58
CA LEU A 94 -17.59 -11.34 14.26
C LEU A 94 -16.26 -11.34 13.50
N ASP A 95 -16.23 -10.66 12.35
CA ASP A 95 -14.97 -10.36 11.67
C ASP A 95 -13.98 -9.69 12.63
N TRP A 96 -12.68 -9.86 12.37
CA TRP A 96 -11.60 -9.30 13.17
C TRP A 96 -11.77 -7.78 13.47
N LYS A 97 -12.24 -7.01 12.47
CA LYS A 97 -12.52 -5.55 12.60
C LYS A 97 -13.63 -5.27 13.61
N ARG A 98 -14.67 -6.10 13.62
CA ARG A 98 -15.80 -6.00 14.55
C ARG A 98 -15.37 -6.45 15.95
N CYS A 99 -14.53 -7.48 16.06
CA CYS A 99 -13.93 -7.89 17.32
C CYS A 99 -13.09 -6.77 17.95
N VAL A 100 -12.24 -6.08 17.18
CA VAL A 100 -11.50 -4.91 17.66
C VAL A 100 -12.44 -3.80 18.12
N ALA A 101 -13.53 -3.53 17.40
CA ALA A 101 -14.53 -2.55 17.81
C ALA A 101 -15.23 -2.92 19.13
N VAL A 102 -15.53 -4.21 19.36
CA VAL A 102 -16.04 -4.69 20.66
C VAL A 102 -15.04 -4.40 21.78
N HIS A 103 -13.75 -4.63 21.54
CA HIS A 103 -12.71 -4.32 22.52
C HIS A 103 -12.61 -2.83 22.83
N LEU A 104 -12.68 -1.98 21.80
CA LEU A 104 -12.64 -0.52 21.90
C LEU A 104 -13.84 0.05 22.67
N TRP A 105 -15.07 -0.41 22.38
CA TRP A 105 -16.29 0.22 22.91
C TRP A 105 -16.80 -0.41 24.21
N TYR A 106 -16.57 -1.70 24.41
CA TYR A 106 -17.18 -2.45 25.51
C TYR A 106 -16.18 -3.03 26.51
N MET A 107 -14.95 -3.36 26.08
CA MET A 107 -13.99 -4.07 26.94
C MET A 107 -12.92 -3.17 27.56
N MET A 108 -12.76 -1.96 27.04
CA MET A 108 -11.76 -1.00 27.49
C MET A 108 -12.42 0.31 27.94
N PRO A 109 -11.83 1.02 28.92
CA PRO A 109 -12.31 2.34 29.30
C PRO A 109 -12.09 3.34 28.16
N PRO A 110 -12.87 4.43 28.10
CA PRO A 110 -12.74 5.46 27.06
C PRO A 110 -11.40 6.20 27.06
N THR A 111 -10.60 6.03 28.13
CA THR A 111 -9.25 6.60 28.28
C THR A 111 -8.14 5.68 27.77
N ALA A 112 -8.46 4.45 27.37
CA ALA A 112 -7.47 3.48 26.90
C ALA A 112 -6.84 3.93 25.57
N SER A 113 -5.54 3.66 25.39
CA SER A 113 -4.87 3.95 24.12
C SER A 113 -5.19 2.88 23.07
N VAL A 114 -4.97 3.20 21.79
CA VAL A 114 -5.10 2.23 20.69
C VAL A 114 -4.13 1.06 20.90
N ALA A 115 -2.94 1.31 21.45
CA ALA A 115 -1.96 0.28 21.76
C ALA A 115 -2.50 -0.76 22.75
N ASP A 116 -3.14 -0.30 23.83
CA ASP A 116 -3.71 -1.18 24.87
C ASP A 116 -4.87 -2.03 24.34
N ILE A 117 -5.68 -1.45 23.44
CA ILE A 117 -6.80 -2.15 22.80
C ILE A 117 -6.26 -3.26 21.90
N LEU A 118 -5.24 -2.96 21.09
CA LEU A 118 -4.63 -3.95 20.20
C LEU A 118 -3.92 -5.05 20.97
N SER A 119 -3.22 -4.75 22.08
CA SER A 119 -2.58 -5.79 22.89
C SER A 119 -3.61 -6.72 23.52
N LYS A 120 -4.74 -6.17 24.00
CA LYS A 120 -5.85 -6.97 24.52
C LYS A 120 -6.49 -7.83 23.43
N TYR A 121 -6.68 -7.26 22.24
CA TYR A 121 -7.17 -8.01 21.09
C TYR A 121 -6.21 -9.12 20.63
N GLU A 122 -4.90 -8.87 20.64
CA GLU A 122 -3.90 -9.91 20.35
C GLU A 122 -3.96 -11.07 21.32
N SER A 123 -4.05 -10.77 22.62
CA SER A 123 -4.25 -11.82 23.62
C SER A 123 -5.55 -12.61 23.40
N ALA A 124 -6.57 -11.99 22.79
CA ALA A 124 -7.85 -12.63 22.51
C ALA A 124 -7.81 -13.67 21.40
N PHE A 125 -7.05 -13.41 20.32
CA PHE A 125 -6.95 -14.32 19.18
C PHE A 125 -5.76 -15.29 19.28
N GLN A 126 -4.66 -14.90 19.93
CA GLN A 126 -3.53 -15.82 20.20
C GLN A 126 -3.87 -16.82 21.30
N GLY A 127 -4.78 -16.44 22.21
CA GLY A 127 -5.06 -17.20 23.42
C GLY A 127 -3.97 -16.98 24.49
N SER A 128 -4.35 -17.22 25.74
CA SER A 128 -3.43 -17.25 26.88
C SER A 128 -3.61 -18.58 27.63
N GLU A 129 -2.72 -18.91 28.56
CA GLU A 129 -2.84 -20.13 29.38
C GLU A 129 -4.17 -20.20 30.15
N GLU A 130 -4.74 -19.03 30.50
CA GLU A 130 -5.98 -18.92 31.27
C GLU A 130 -7.24 -18.81 30.38
N VAL A 131 -7.12 -18.26 29.17
CA VAL A 131 -8.25 -17.98 28.28
C VAL A 131 -7.98 -18.53 26.88
N LYS A 132 -8.79 -19.52 26.46
CA LYS A 132 -8.78 -20.06 25.09
C LYS A 132 -9.04 -18.93 24.09
N ARG A 133 -8.49 -19.06 22.87
CA ARG A 133 -8.76 -18.14 21.75
C ARG A 133 -10.27 -17.95 21.58
N TYR A 134 -10.71 -16.70 21.51
CA TYR A 134 -12.13 -16.35 21.37
C TYR A 134 -12.39 -15.30 20.30
N ALA A 135 -11.36 -14.68 19.74
CA ALA A 135 -11.49 -13.77 18.61
C ALA A 135 -10.80 -14.36 17.37
N CYS A 136 -11.32 -14.01 16.18
CA CYS A 136 -10.70 -14.34 14.91
C CYS A 136 -9.36 -13.61 14.75
N PRO A 137 -8.31 -14.23 14.18
CA PRO A 137 -7.08 -13.53 13.83
C PRO A 137 -7.33 -12.47 12.74
N PRO A 138 -6.54 -11.38 12.68
CA PRO A 138 -6.70 -10.34 11.68
C PRO A 138 -6.11 -10.76 10.33
N LEU A 139 -6.78 -11.69 9.65
CA LEU A 139 -6.39 -12.18 8.33
C LEU A 139 -6.88 -11.25 7.22
N PRO A 140 -6.16 -11.16 6.08
CA PRO A 140 -6.67 -10.49 4.88
C PRO A 140 -7.98 -11.10 4.40
N PRO A 141 -8.84 -10.30 3.74
CA PRO A 141 -10.20 -10.71 3.39
C PRO A 141 -10.28 -11.81 2.32
N TYR A 142 -9.17 -12.09 1.62
CA TYR A 142 -9.12 -13.13 0.61
C TYR A 142 -8.70 -14.49 1.17
N ILE A 143 -8.28 -14.56 2.44
CA ILE A 143 -7.86 -15.78 3.11
C ILE A 143 -8.98 -16.25 4.01
N ASP A 144 -9.44 -17.48 3.79
CA ASP A 144 -10.39 -18.13 4.68
C ASP A 144 -9.65 -18.82 5.84
N GLU A 145 -10.20 -18.75 7.06
CA GLU A 145 -9.62 -19.38 8.26
C GLU A 145 -9.39 -20.90 8.09
N VAL A 146 -10.17 -21.54 7.21
CA VAL A 146 -10.10 -22.99 6.92
C VAL A 146 -8.87 -23.35 6.08
N GLU A 147 -8.42 -22.46 5.17
CA GLU A 147 -7.21 -22.69 4.38
C GLU A 147 -5.95 -22.63 5.23
N LEU A 148 -5.91 -21.77 6.27
CA LEU A 148 -4.79 -21.75 7.22
C LEU A 148 -4.72 -23.03 8.05
N LEU A 149 -5.86 -23.51 8.57
CA LEU A 149 -5.92 -24.71 9.41
C LEU A 149 -5.59 -25.99 8.64
N GLY A 150 -5.75 -26.01 7.32
CA GLY A 150 -5.34 -27.12 6.45
C GLY A 150 -3.87 -27.12 6.06
N LEU A 151 -3.16 -25.99 6.23
CA LEU A 151 -1.73 -25.85 5.90
C LEU A 151 -0.81 -26.07 7.12
N ASP A 152 -1.34 -25.93 8.33
CA ASP A 152 -0.60 -26.14 9.59
C ASP A 152 -0.23 -27.62 9.82
N GLU A 153 -0.88 -28.59 9.16
CA GLU A 153 -0.56 -30.01 9.30
C GLU A 153 0.56 -30.50 8.35
N GLU A 154 0.91 -29.74 7.30
CA GLU A 154 1.84 -30.21 6.25
C GLU A 154 3.16 -29.43 6.13
N MET A 155 3.34 -28.31 6.84
CA MET A 155 4.55 -27.46 6.70
C MET A 155 5.52 -27.62 7.88
N ASP A 156 6.65 -28.28 7.59
CA ASP A 156 7.84 -28.40 8.46
C ASP A 156 8.21 -27.08 9.19
N GLU A 157 8.57 -27.20 10.48
CA GLU A 157 8.99 -26.16 11.44
C GLU A 157 10.30 -25.39 11.08
N THR A 158 10.65 -25.28 9.79
CA THR A 158 11.98 -24.77 9.38
C THR A 158 12.03 -23.34 8.85
N ASP A 159 10.90 -22.62 8.77
CA ASP A 159 10.93 -21.17 8.63
C ASP A 159 9.96 -20.51 9.59
N SER A 160 10.49 -19.62 10.42
CA SER A 160 9.76 -18.72 11.32
C SER A 160 9.00 -17.65 10.50
N LYS A 161 8.10 -18.08 9.60
CA LYS A 161 7.20 -17.21 8.87
C LYS A 161 6.20 -16.67 9.87
N LYS A 162 6.44 -15.43 10.29
CA LYS A 162 5.48 -14.68 11.11
C LYS A 162 4.11 -14.70 10.41
N PRO A 163 3.02 -14.86 11.18
CA PRO A 163 1.68 -14.98 10.63
C PRO A 163 1.34 -13.75 9.78
N LEU A 164 0.71 -14.02 8.64
CA LEU A 164 0.31 -13.02 7.66
C LEU A 164 -1.01 -12.36 8.12
N TYR A 165 -1.01 -11.03 8.19
CA TYR A 165 -2.13 -10.25 8.69
C TYR A 165 -2.60 -9.19 7.69
N ASP A 166 -3.83 -8.72 7.87
CA ASP A 166 -4.44 -7.64 7.08
C ASP A 166 -3.63 -6.33 7.25
N ILE A 167 -3.45 -5.60 6.15
CA ILE A 167 -2.74 -4.32 6.16
C ILE A 167 -3.32 -3.31 7.17
N CYS A 168 -4.63 -3.31 7.37
CA CYS A 168 -5.29 -2.41 8.31
C CYS A 168 -4.82 -2.71 9.74
N PHE A 169 -4.60 -3.97 10.06
CA PHE A 169 -4.05 -4.37 11.35
C PHE A 169 -2.59 -3.92 11.49
N HIS A 170 -1.78 -4.11 10.45
CA HIS A 170 -0.40 -3.60 10.42
C HIS A 170 -0.32 -2.07 10.55
N LEU A 171 -1.25 -1.33 9.94
CA LEU A 171 -1.35 0.13 10.08
C LEU A 171 -1.75 0.56 11.49
N LEU A 172 -2.68 -0.15 12.13
CA LEU A 172 -3.02 0.07 13.53
C LEU A 172 -1.83 -0.22 14.45
N LYS A 173 -1.02 -1.22 14.11
CA LYS A 173 0.23 -1.53 14.81
C LYS A 173 1.28 -0.45 14.63
N LEU A 174 1.46 0.06 13.41
CA LEU A 174 2.35 1.19 13.14
C LEU A 174 1.92 2.47 13.87
N TYR A 175 0.61 2.70 13.99
CA TYR A 175 0.09 3.82 14.78
C TYR A 175 0.40 3.67 16.27
N SER A 176 0.38 2.45 16.79
CA SER A 176 0.67 2.15 18.20
C SER A 176 2.16 2.14 18.51
N ASP A 177 2.97 1.59 17.59
CA ASP A 177 4.43 1.53 17.66
C ASP A 177 5.05 2.09 16.37
N ARG A 178 5.69 3.26 16.50
CA ARG A 178 6.34 3.95 15.39
C ARG A 178 7.49 3.12 14.76
N HIS A 179 8.06 2.18 15.51
CA HIS A 179 9.17 1.33 15.07
C HIS A 179 8.71 -0.03 14.51
N TYR A 180 7.40 -0.24 14.33
CA TYR A 180 6.86 -1.44 13.72
C TYR A 180 7.45 -1.70 12.33
N SER A 181 7.70 -2.97 12.00
CA SER A 181 8.39 -3.36 10.75
C SER A 181 7.58 -2.97 9.51
N LEU A 182 8.10 -2.02 8.72
CA LEU A 182 7.49 -1.63 7.45
C LEU A 182 7.62 -2.71 6.37
N GLN A 183 8.64 -3.57 6.46
CA GLN A 183 8.83 -4.63 5.48
C GLN A 183 7.64 -5.61 5.47
N GLN A 184 7.06 -5.88 6.63
CA GLN A 184 5.91 -6.76 6.76
C GLN A 184 4.64 -6.07 6.26
N LEU A 185 4.46 -4.82 6.68
CA LEU A 185 3.30 -4.01 6.30
C LEU A 185 3.19 -3.77 4.79
N LEU A 186 4.33 -3.66 4.10
CA LEU A 186 4.40 -3.37 2.67
C LEU A 186 4.53 -4.64 1.80
N ASP A 187 4.47 -5.83 2.40
CA ASP A 187 4.47 -7.08 1.65
C ASP A 187 3.13 -7.21 0.89
N PRO A 188 3.13 -7.45 -0.44
CA PRO A 188 1.91 -7.65 -1.24
C PRO A 188 0.93 -8.67 -0.66
N SER A 189 1.47 -9.69 0.03
CA SER A 189 0.71 -10.74 0.68
C SER A 189 -0.23 -10.23 1.79
N THR A 190 -0.04 -9.01 2.31
CA THR A 190 -0.96 -8.43 3.31
C THR A 190 -2.22 -7.81 2.70
N LEU A 191 -2.27 -7.73 1.37
CA LEU A 191 -3.22 -6.95 0.59
C LEU A 191 -4.01 -7.80 -0.39
N THR A 192 -3.31 -8.56 -1.20
CA THR A 192 -3.83 -9.26 -2.36
C THR A 192 -3.35 -10.70 -2.37
N ALA A 193 -4.18 -11.60 -2.90
CA ALA A 193 -3.77 -12.98 -3.17
C ALA A 193 -2.59 -13.03 -4.16
N ASP A 194 -2.52 -12.04 -5.05
CA ASP A 194 -1.42 -11.90 -6.00
C ASP A 194 -0.17 -11.35 -5.31
N HIS A 195 0.78 -12.23 -5.00
CA HIS A 195 2.07 -11.89 -4.39
C HIS A 195 2.97 -10.99 -5.28
N LEU A 196 2.59 -10.82 -6.54
CA LEU A 196 3.28 -9.99 -7.50
C LEU A 196 2.60 -8.64 -7.71
N ASP A 197 1.52 -8.29 -6.98
CA ASP A 197 0.91 -6.96 -7.07
C ASP A 197 1.54 -6.01 -6.03
N TYR A 198 2.33 -5.05 -6.52
CA TYR A 198 3.05 -4.09 -5.67
C TYR A 198 2.44 -2.69 -5.75
N TRP A 199 1.31 -2.53 -6.45
CA TRP A 199 0.70 -1.24 -6.69
C TRP A 199 0.41 -0.50 -5.39
N LEU A 200 -0.38 -1.11 -4.50
CA LEU A 200 -0.80 -0.46 -3.27
C LEU A 200 0.35 -0.37 -2.25
N SER A 201 1.22 -1.38 -2.17
CA SER A 201 2.45 -1.32 -1.34
C SER A 201 3.32 -0.12 -1.70
N TRP A 202 3.49 0.16 -3.01
CA TRP A 202 4.28 1.30 -3.46
C TRP A 202 3.66 2.65 -3.09
N HIS A 203 2.36 2.82 -3.34
CA HIS A 203 1.67 4.08 -2.97
C HIS A 203 1.65 4.30 -1.46
N LEU A 204 1.45 3.24 -0.69
CA LEU A 204 1.44 3.32 0.77
C LEU A 204 2.83 3.72 1.29
N TRP A 205 3.91 3.16 0.74
CA TRP A 205 5.27 3.57 1.08
C TRP A 205 5.49 5.07 0.87
N ASN A 206 5.03 5.64 -0.25
CA ASN A 206 5.18 7.08 -0.51
C ASN A 206 4.42 7.94 0.51
N VAL A 207 3.21 7.53 0.90
CA VAL A 207 2.44 8.22 1.95
C VAL A 207 3.16 8.11 3.30
N LEU A 208 3.66 6.94 3.66
CA LEU A 208 4.41 6.73 4.89
C LEU A 208 5.71 7.55 4.93
N GLN A 209 6.42 7.64 3.81
CA GLN A 209 7.60 8.48 3.67
C GLN A 209 7.25 9.96 3.88
N ALA A 210 6.14 10.44 3.30
CA ALA A 210 5.66 11.80 3.52
C ALA A 210 5.26 12.08 4.99
N LEU A 211 4.85 11.05 5.74
CA LEU A 211 4.59 11.09 7.19
C LEU A 211 5.87 10.93 8.04
N ASN A 212 7.06 10.95 7.44
CA ASN A 212 8.37 10.81 8.06
C ASN A 212 8.65 9.42 8.68
N TYR A 213 8.18 8.35 8.03
CA TYR A 213 8.63 6.99 8.30
C TYR A 213 9.77 6.61 7.36
N ASN A 214 10.98 6.42 7.91
CA ASN A 214 12.22 6.24 7.13
C ASN A 214 12.97 4.94 7.43
N HIS A 215 12.37 4.03 8.20
CA HIS A 215 13.04 2.82 8.67
C HIS A 215 12.91 1.61 7.72
N LEU A 216 12.47 1.83 6.48
CA LEU A 216 12.50 0.80 5.44
C LEU A 216 13.91 0.72 4.82
N SER A 217 14.46 -0.49 4.71
CA SER A 217 15.79 -0.68 4.12
C SER A 217 15.84 -0.23 2.65
N THR A 218 17.01 0.24 2.20
CA THR A 218 17.21 0.67 0.80
C THR A 218 17.02 -0.48 -0.19
N SER A 219 17.32 -1.71 0.21
CA SER A 219 17.09 -2.91 -0.61
C SER A 219 15.60 -3.17 -0.81
N CYS A 220 14.80 -3.09 0.26
CA CYS A 220 13.34 -3.23 0.17
C CYS A 220 12.72 -2.09 -0.65
N GLN A 221 13.17 -0.84 -0.47
CA GLN A 221 12.74 0.27 -1.31
C GLN A 221 13.02 -0.01 -2.79
N GLY A 222 14.25 -0.43 -3.12
CA GLY A 222 14.63 -0.78 -4.49
C GLY A 222 13.74 -1.87 -5.09
N LEU A 223 13.40 -2.90 -4.30
CA LEU A 223 12.47 -3.95 -4.71
C LEU A 223 11.08 -3.39 -5.01
N LEU A 224 10.51 -2.56 -4.13
CA LEU A 224 9.20 -1.94 -4.35
C LEU A 224 9.17 -1.12 -5.64
N HIS A 225 10.19 -0.28 -5.86
CA HIS A 225 10.29 0.54 -7.08
C HIS A 225 10.43 -0.34 -8.34
N ALA A 226 11.30 -1.34 -8.31
CA ALA A 226 11.56 -2.21 -9.47
C ALA A 226 10.35 -3.09 -9.80
N SER A 227 9.74 -3.72 -8.80
CA SER A 227 8.58 -4.61 -9.00
C SER A 227 7.37 -3.84 -9.53
N TYR A 228 7.05 -2.67 -8.97
CA TYR A 228 5.93 -1.87 -9.47
C TYR A 228 6.21 -1.27 -10.85
N ALA A 229 7.45 -0.85 -11.12
CA ALA A 229 7.84 -0.40 -12.46
C ALA A 229 7.69 -1.52 -13.50
N SER A 230 8.10 -2.75 -13.17
CA SER A 230 7.96 -3.91 -14.05
C SER A 230 6.49 -4.28 -14.31
N GLN A 231 5.60 -4.14 -13.31
CA GLN A 231 4.15 -4.33 -13.53
C GLN A 231 3.59 -3.32 -14.54
N LEU A 232 3.98 -2.05 -14.42
CA LEU A 232 3.54 -1.01 -15.33
C LEU A 232 4.10 -1.21 -16.74
N GLU A 233 5.34 -1.65 -16.85
CA GLU A 233 5.97 -2.05 -18.12
C GLU A 233 5.20 -3.19 -18.80
N ASN A 234 4.90 -4.26 -18.06
CA ASN A 234 4.13 -5.39 -18.56
C ASN A 234 2.70 -5.01 -19.00
N ALA A 235 2.12 -3.98 -18.37
CA ALA A 235 0.83 -3.41 -18.77
C ALA A 235 0.94 -2.43 -19.98
N GLY A 236 2.13 -2.21 -20.53
CA GLY A 236 2.38 -1.29 -21.65
C GLY A 236 2.46 0.20 -21.27
N LEU A 237 2.42 0.51 -19.97
CA LEU A 237 2.45 1.86 -19.39
C LEU A 237 3.87 2.25 -18.93
N TRP A 238 4.86 2.03 -19.79
CA TRP A 238 6.28 2.24 -19.48
C TRP A 238 6.59 3.71 -19.11
N GLU A 239 5.84 4.69 -19.62
CA GLU A 239 6.00 6.10 -19.24
C GLU A 239 5.70 6.35 -17.76
N LYS A 240 4.75 5.59 -17.19
CA LYS A 240 4.43 5.61 -15.76
C LYS A 240 5.44 4.78 -14.95
N ALA A 241 5.98 3.71 -15.53
CA ALA A 241 7.08 2.97 -14.91
C ALA A 241 8.30 3.88 -14.66
N ILE A 242 8.61 4.78 -15.61
CA ILE A 242 9.67 5.79 -15.43
C ILE A 242 9.37 6.71 -14.24
N PHE A 243 8.12 7.17 -14.08
CA PHE A 243 7.73 7.95 -12.90
C PHE A 243 8.01 7.21 -11.59
N VAL A 244 7.72 5.90 -11.51
CA VAL A 244 8.02 5.07 -10.34
C VAL A 244 9.53 4.99 -10.08
N LEU A 245 10.33 4.78 -11.13
CA LEU A 245 11.79 4.69 -11.04
C LEU A 245 12.45 6.01 -10.60
N LEU A 246 11.85 7.16 -10.90
CA LEU A 246 12.35 8.47 -10.44
C LEU A 246 12.35 8.62 -8.91
N HIS A 247 11.56 7.81 -8.20
CA HIS A 247 11.51 7.82 -6.73
C HIS A 247 12.64 7.02 -6.08
N ILE A 248 13.50 6.36 -6.87
CA ILE A 248 14.69 5.69 -6.34
C ILE A 248 15.61 6.75 -5.69
N PRO A 249 16.03 6.55 -4.42
CA PRO A 249 16.83 7.52 -3.69
C PRO A 249 18.26 7.66 -4.23
N ASP A 250 18.84 6.54 -4.69
CA ASP A 250 20.19 6.52 -5.25
C ASP A 250 20.23 7.12 -6.67
N SER A 251 20.99 8.20 -6.85
CA SER A 251 21.02 8.94 -8.11
C SER A 251 21.57 8.13 -9.28
N GLY A 252 22.59 7.30 -9.04
CA GLY A 252 23.21 6.48 -10.08
C GLY A 252 22.28 5.38 -10.58
N ARG A 253 21.67 4.62 -9.66
CA ARG A 253 20.67 3.59 -9.99
C ARG A 253 19.44 4.20 -10.66
N ARG A 254 18.98 5.35 -10.18
CA ARG A 254 17.86 6.08 -10.78
C ARG A 254 18.14 6.46 -12.23
N GLU A 255 19.30 7.09 -12.49
CA GLU A 255 19.68 7.44 -13.87
C GLU A 255 19.76 6.20 -14.74
N SER A 256 20.44 5.14 -14.28
CA SER A 256 20.60 3.91 -15.05
C SER A 256 19.26 3.27 -15.40
N ALA A 257 18.38 3.12 -14.41
CA ALA A 257 17.07 2.47 -14.59
C ALA A 257 16.16 3.27 -15.54
N VAL A 258 16.13 4.60 -15.40
CA VAL A 258 15.35 5.46 -16.29
C VAL A 258 15.89 5.40 -17.72
N ARG A 259 17.22 5.48 -17.91
CA ARG A 259 17.84 5.40 -19.24
C ARG A 259 17.61 4.04 -19.90
N GLU A 260 17.68 2.95 -19.13
CA GLU A 260 17.39 1.61 -19.63
C GLU A 260 15.94 1.47 -20.10
N MET A 261 14.98 1.90 -19.29
CA MET A 261 13.55 1.87 -19.65
C MET A 261 13.25 2.67 -20.92
N ILE A 262 13.85 3.85 -21.07
CA ILE A 262 13.74 4.70 -22.27
C ILE A 262 14.38 4.02 -23.49
N ASN A 263 15.58 3.45 -23.34
CA ASN A 263 16.29 2.75 -24.42
C ASN A 263 15.53 1.52 -24.95
N LEU A 264 14.74 0.86 -24.10
CA LEU A 264 13.97 -0.32 -24.47
C LEU A 264 12.69 0.03 -25.24
N HIS A 265 11.98 1.09 -24.83
CA HIS A 265 10.62 1.38 -25.29
C HIS A 265 10.49 2.55 -26.27
N CYS A 266 11.51 3.40 -26.43
CA CYS A 266 11.44 4.50 -27.41
C CYS A 266 11.37 3.95 -28.84
N SER A 267 10.25 4.20 -29.52
CA SER A 267 10.08 3.92 -30.93
C SER A 267 10.73 4.99 -31.80
N LEU A 268 11.12 4.61 -33.03
CA LEU A 268 11.50 5.57 -34.08
C LEU A 268 10.28 6.20 -34.73
N GLU A 269 9.16 5.49 -34.77
CA GLU A 269 7.92 5.97 -35.36
C GLU A 269 7.30 7.09 -34.49
N GLU A 270 7.06 8.24 -35.12
CA GLU A 270 6.36 9.39 -34.54
C GLU A 270 4.85 9.19 -34.70
N THR A 271 4.28 8.27 -33.91
CA THR A 271 2.83 8.15 -33.74
C THR A 271 2.33 9.23 -32.78
N GLU A 272 1.04 9.55 -32.83
CA GLU A 272 0.43 10.48 -31.85
C GLU A 272 0.65 10.00 -30.41
N GLU A 273 0.52 8.68 -30.18
CA GLU A 273 0.77 8.07 -28.87
C GLU A 273 2.23 8.20 -28.40
N SER A 274 3.22 8.06 -29.29
CA SER A 274 4.63 8.20 -28.92
C SER A 274 4.98 9.66 -28.61
N MET A 275 4.40 10.62 -29.35
CA MET A 275 4.54 12.04 -29.06
C MET A 275 3.93 12.44 -27.71
N GLU A 276 2.74 11.93 -27.37
CA GLU A 276 2.11 12.18 -26.07
C GLU A 276 2.96 11.65 -24.92
N LYS A 277 3.53 10.44 -25.06
CA LYS A 277 4.44 9.85 -24.07
C LYS A 277 5.73 10.68 -23.93
N GLU A 278 6.31 11.15 -25.02
CA GLU A 278 7.51 12.01 -25.00
C GLU A 278 7.24 13.38 -24.35
N GLN A 279 6.09 13.99 -24.63
CA GLN A 279 5.65 15.22 -23.97
C GLN A 279 5.45 15.00 -22.47
N PHE A 280 4.83 13.89 -22.07
CA PHE A 280 4.70 13.54 -20.66
C PHE A 280 6.07 13.44 -19.95
N LEU A 281 7.05 12.79 -20.58
CA LEU A 281 8.40 12.62 -20.03
C LEU A 281 9.15 13.95 -19.92
N THR A 282 9.05 14.81 -20.93
CA THR A 282 9.81 16.07 -21.00
C THR A 282 9.15 17.20 -20.21
N GLU A 283 7.83 17.37 -20.32
CA GLU A 283 7.11 18.49 -19.70
C GLU A 283 6.74 18.20 -18.25
N LYS A 284 6.25 16.99 -17.93
CA LYS A 284 5.80 16.66 -16.57
C LYS A 284 6.91 16.07 -15.71
N LEU A 285 7.65 15.11 -16.25
CA LEU A 285 8.72 14.42 -15.51
C LEU A 285 10.09 15.12 -15.61
N LEU A 286 10.20 16.15 -16.45
CA LEU A 286 11.41 16.97 -16.64
C LEU A 286 12.64 16.14 -17.02
N ILE A 287 12.44 15.06 -17.76
CA ILE A 287 13.52 14.21 -18.25
C ILE A 287 14.27 14.94 -19.37
N PRO A 288 15.62 14.93 -19.37
CA PRO A 288 16.38 15.55 -20.44
C PRO A 288 16.04 14.95 -21.80
N ILE A 289 15.64 15.80 -22.76
CA ILE A 289 15.29 15.37 -24.12
C ILE A 289 16.45 14.67 -24.85
N GLN A 290 17.69 14.97 -24.43
CA GLN A 290 18.90 14.31 -24.90
C GLN A 290 18.85 12.79 -24.69
N TRP A 291 18.24 12.31 -23.60
CA TRP A 291 18.14 10.88 -23.30
C TRP A 291 17.17 10.17 -24.25
N ILE A 292 16.07 10.81 -24.60
CA ILE A 292 15.08 10.29 -25.56
C ILE A 292 15.72 10.21 -26.95
N HIS A 293 16.40 11.28 -27.39
CA HIS A 293 17.10 11.26 -28.67
C HIS A 293 18.25 10.25 -28.70
N HIS A 294 18.96 10.06 -27.60
CA HIS A 294 19.97 9.01 -27.49
C HIS A 294 19.37 7.61 -27.66
N ALA A 295 18.23 7.34 -27.04
CA ALA A 295 17.52 6.07 -27.20
C ALA A 295 17.05 5.85 -28.65
N LYS A 296 16.46 6.88 -29.28
CA LYS A 296 16.10 6.83 -30.72
C LYS A 296 17.32 6.56 -31.60
N ALA A 297 18.45 7.19 -31.33
CA ALA A 297 19.69 6.90 -32.08
C ALA A 297 20.13 5.43 -31.97
N ILE A 298 20.08 4.84 -30.77
CA ILE A 298 20.40 3.41 -30.58
C ILE A 298 19.42 2.53 -31.37
N ARG A 299 18.14 2.87 -31.38
CA ARG A 299 17.12 2.12 -32.12
C ARG A 299 17.34 2.19 -33.64
N ALA A 300 17.60 3.38 -34.17
CA ALA A 300 17.93 3.59 -35.59
C ALA A 300 19.18 2.81 -36.00
N CYS A 301 20.20 2.79 -35.14
CA CYS A 301 21.39 1.97 -35.38
C CYS A 301 21.06 0.47 -35.53
N ARG A 302 20.11 -0.06 -34.74
CA ARG A 302 19.69 -1.47 -34.81
C ARG A 302 18.84 -1.78 -36.04
N GLU A 303 18.02 -0.83 -36.47
CA GLU A 303 17.16 -0.97 -37.66
C GLU A 303 17.93 -0.71 -38.97
N GLY A 304 19.14 -0.15 -38.88
CA GLY A 304 20.04 0.07 -40.02
C GLY A 304 19.85 1.41 -40.72
N ASP A 305 18.95 2.27 -40.23
CA ASP A 305 18.72 3.61 -40.78
C ASP A 305 19.78 4.60 -40.27
N LYS A 306 20.81 4.81 -41.09
CA LYS A 306 21.93 5.69 -40.77
C LYS A 306 21.57 7.18 -40.80
N CYS A 307 20.53 7.56 -41.56
CA CYS A 307 20.09 8.95 -41.65
C CYS A 307 19.45 9.40 -40.33
N SER A 308 18.46 8.64 -39.85
CA SER A 308 17.80 8.94 -38.58
C SER A 308 18.75 8.77 -37.39
N GLU A 309 19.65 7.78 -37.42
CA GLU A 309 20.72 7.60 -36.42
C GLU A 309 21.56 8.87 -36.28
N ALA A 310 22.06 9.43 -37.39
CA ALA A 310 22.88 10.64 -37.36
C ALA A 310 22.11 11.86 -36.84
N LEU A 311 20.84 12.03 -37.25
CA LEU A 311 19.99 13.14 -36.81
C LEU A 311 19.69 13.07 -35.31
N HIS A 312 19.39 11.88 -34.78
CA HIS A 312 19.12 11.70 -33.36
C HIS A 312 20.40 11.80 -32.51
N LEU A 313 21.56 11.34 -33.00
CA LEU A 313 22.85 11.55 -32.32
C LEU A 313 23.24 13.04 -32.25
N TYR A 314 22.93 13.81 -33.30
CA TYR A 314 23.07 15.26 -33.30
C TYR A 314 22.20 15.88 -32.19
N LYS A 315 20.89 15.58 -32.18
CA LYS A 315 19.98 16.10 -31.14
C LYS A 315 20.33 15.65 -29.72
N ALA A 316 20.94 14.47 -29.56
CA ALA A 316 21.42 13.96 -28.27
C ALA A 316 22.74 14.60 -27.79
N GLY A 317 23.43 15.39 -28.62
CA GLY A 317 24.69 16.04 -28.27
C GLY A 317 25.95 15.19 -28.49
N HIS A 318 25.83 14.03 -29.17
CA HIS A 318 26.96 13.15 -29.48
C HIS A 318 27.61 13.49 -30.84
N TRP A 319 28.11 14.71 -30.96
CA TRP A 319 28.63 15.28 -32.22
C TRP A 319 29.74 14.45 -32.86
N ASN A 320 30.69 13.95 -32.05
CA ASN A 320 31.82 13.15 -32.55
C ASN A 320 31.40 11.81 -33.15
N HIS A 321 30.30 11.23 -32.66
CA HIS A 321 29.78 9.97 -33.20
C HIS A 321 28.96 10.24 -34.46
N CYS A 322 28.09 11.26 -34.42
CA CYS A 322 27.35 11.75 -35.58
C CYS A 322 28.29 12.08 -36.76
N GLN A 323 29.34 12.87 -36.52
CA GLN A 323 30.29 13.27 -37.56
C GLN A 323 30.98 12.07 -38.23
N ARG A 324 31.37 11.06 -37.45
CA ARG A 324 31.98 9.83 -37.99
C ARG A 324 31.01 9.06 -38.86
N LEU A 325 29.75 8.91 -38.44
CA LEU A 325 28.71 8.23 -39.22
C LEU A 325 28.40 8.97 -40.53
N VAL A 326 28.29 10.31 -40.48
CA VAL A 326 28.03 11.12 -41.67
C VAL A 326 29.15 10.97 -42.69
N ILE A 327 30.41 11.05 -42.26
CA ILE A 327 31.57 10.91 -43.15
C ILE A 327 31.65 9.49 -43.74
N GLN A 328 31.39 8.45 -42.95
CA GLN A 328 31.57 7.06 -43.37
C GLN A 328 30.45 6.54 -44.27
N HIS A 329 29.20 6.94 -44.02
CA HIS A 329 28.05 6.29 -44.64
C HIS A 329 27.14 7.22 -45.44
N LEU A 330 27.06 8.51 -45.09
CA LEU A 330 26.12 9.45 -45.73
C LEU A 330 26.78 10.29 -46.83
N ALA A 331 28.10 10.48 -46.76
CA ALA A 331 28.86 11.22 -47.76
C ALA A 331 28.87 10.57 -49.17
N SER A 332 28.55 9.28 -49.30
CA SER A 332 28.55 8.55 -50.57
C SER A 332 27.18 8.36 -51.21
N ALA A 333 26.06 8.57 -50.50
CA ALA A 333 24.74 8.12 -50.95
C ALA A 333 23.69 9.23 -51.17
N GLU A 334 23.59 10.27 -50.33
CA GLU A 334 22.48 11.24 -50.45
C GLU A 334 22.90 12.67 -50.07
N LEU A 335 23.22 13.49 -51.08
CA LEU A 335 23.64 14.90 -50.92
C LEU A 335 22.50 15.88 -50.58
N GLN A 336 21.23 15.46 -50.57
CA GLN A 336 20.08 16.35 -50.37
C GLN A 336 19.71 16.59 -48.89
N VAL A 337 19.99 15.65 -47.98
CA VAL A 337 19.72 15.80 -46.53
C VAL A 337 20.93 16.37 -45.77
N VAL A 338 22.12 16.32 -46.38
CA VAL A 338 23.39 16.72 -45.76
C VAL A 338 23.59 18.24 -45.75
N LEU A 339 22.93 19.03 -46.60
CA LEU A 339 23.18 20.48 -46.68
C LEU A 339 22.88 21.27 -45.38
N PRO A 340 21.76 21.03 -44.66
CA PRO A 340 21.48 21.72 -43.39
C PRO A 340 22.35 21.22 -42.22
N LEU A 341 22.62 19.91 -42.18
CA LEU A 341 23.43 19.27 -41.14
C LEU A 341 24.93 19.56 -41.31
N SER A 342 25.44 19.58 -42.54
CA SER A 342 26.83 19.89 -42.83
C SER A 342 27.18 21.36 -42.58
N LEU A 343 26.30 22.31 -42.86
CA LEU A 343 26.52 23.73 -42.55
C LEU A 343 26.53 23.98 -41.04
N SER A 344 25.62 23.37 -40.28
CA SER A 344 25.58 23.49 -38.82
C SER A 344 26.75 22.74 -38.15
N LEU A 345 27.11 21.54 -38.60
CA LEU A 345 28.30 20.80 -38.15
C LEU A 345 29.61 21.50 -38.54
N LEU A 346 29.70 22.09 -39.73
CA LEU A 346 30.84 22.94 -40.14
C LEU A 346 30.94 24.19 -39.27
N TYR A 347 29.82 24.85 -38.97
CA TYR A 347 29.80 26.02 -38.10
C TYR A 347 30.24 25.68 -36.66
N GLN A 348 29.83 24.53 -36.13
CA GLN A 348 30.24 24.06 -34.80
C GLN A 348 31.67 23.53 -34.75
N THR A 349 32.14 22.79 -35.76
CA THR A 349 33.55 22.37 -35.84
C THR A 349 34.49 23.57 -36.02
N LEU A 350 34.07 24.59 -36.78
CA LEU A 350 34.75 25.88 -36.84
C LEU A 350 34.72 26.58 -35.48
N ASN A 351 33.59 26.61 -34.76
CA ASN A 351 33.51 27.26 -33.45
C ASN A 351 34.32 26.52 -32.35
N ILE A 352 34.35 25.19 -32.37
CA ILE A 352 35.15 24.38 -31.43
C ILE A 352 36.64 24.58 -31.74
N GLY A 353 37.03 24.60 -33.03
CA GLY A 353 38.40 24.94 -33.45
C GLY A 353 38.81 26.37 -33.09
N PHE A 354 37.88 27.34 -33.11
CA PHE A 354 38.13 28.72 -32.68
C PHE A 354 38.20 28.90 -31.15
N TYR A 355 37.49 28.08 -30.38
CA TYR A 355 37.56 28.11 -28.91
C TYR A 355 38.81 27.42 -28.36
N GLU A 356 39.30 26.35 -28.98
CA GLU A 356 40.58 25.73 -28.60
C GLU A 356 41.78 26.58 -29.03
N THR A 357 41.73 27.26 -30.17
CA THR A 357 42.84 28.15 -30.60
C THR A 357 42.94 29.45 -29.78
N LYS A 358 41.83 29.96 -29.23
CA LYS A 358 41.88 31.10 -28.29
C LYS A 358 42.41 30.75 -26.90
N LYS A 359 42.30 29.49 -26.44
CA LYS A 359 42.90 29.08 -25.16
C LYS A 359 44.40 28.84 -25.23
N VAL A 360 44.99 28.68 -26.42
CA VAL A 360 46.44 28.48 -26.58
C VAL A 360 47.19 29.79 -26.86
N THR A 361 46.50 30.92 -27.06
CA THR A 361 47.13 32.23 -27.36
C THR A 361 46.88 33.34 -26.34
N THR A 362 46.22 33.06 -25.21
CA THR A 362 46.17 34.00 -24.08
C THR A 362 46.51 33.30 -22.77
N CYS A 363 47.76 33.52 -22.36
CA CYS A 363 48.43 33.21 -21.08
C CYS A 363 48.87 31.76 -20.84
#